data_AF-B7S000-F1
#
_entry.id   AF-B7S000-F1
#
_cell.length_a   1.000
_cell.length_b   1.000
_cell.length_c   1.000
_cell.angle_alpha   90.00
_cell.angle_beta   90.00
_cell.angle_gamma   90.00
#
_symmetry.space_group_name_H-M   'P 1'
#
loop_
_entity.id
_entity.type
_entity.pdbx_description
1 polymer ?
#
loop_
_entity_poly.entity_id
_entity_poly.type
_entity_poly.pdbx_seq_one_letter_code
_entity_poly.pdbx_strand_id
1 'polypeptide(L)'
;MINLLKFRVAARYDHETPDDGEPVSGQAAYQRYAEVAKRKIEDNGGRIVFLAPSQQLFVGDVGTDDWDMVAIIDYPTRAAYLKGFDSDEYQQAIKHRVAGLERRLLLQCTQNMIARSL
;
A
#
# COMPACT_ATOMS: atom_id res chain seq x y z
N MET A 1 -1.05 -3.35 10.06
CA MET A 1 -0.59 -2.24 9.20
C MET A 1 -1.79 -1.63 8.50
N ILE A 2 -2.04 -0.34 8.65
CA ILE A 2 -3.14 0.39 7.99
C ILE A 2 -2.54 1.28 6.91
N ASN A 3 -3.02 1.14 5.67
CA ASN A 3 -2.58 1.92 4.53
C ASN A 3 -3.74 2.76 4.00
N LEU A 4 -3.47 4.05 3.76
CA LEU A 4 -4.33 4.94 2.98
C LEU A 4 -3.56 5.38 1.74
N LEU A 5 -4.20 5.30 0.58
CA LEU A 5 -3.54 5.41 -0.71
C LEU A 5 -4.27 6.42 -1.59
N LYS A 6 -3.53 7.39 -2.12
CA LYS A 6 -3.98 8.31 -3.16
C LYS A 6 -3.22 7.98 -4.43
N PHE A 7 -3.91 7.63 -5.50
CA PHE A 7 -3.31 7.32 -6.79
C PHE A 7 -3.07 8.58 -7.59
N ARG A 8 -2.01 8.57 -8.40
CA ARG A 8 -1.88 9.56 -9.48
C ARG A 8 -2.86 9.23 -10.60
N VAL A 9 -3.31 10.27 -11.30
CA VAL A 9 -4.05 10.10 -12.57
C VAL A 9 -3.23 9.30 -13.59
N ALA A 10 -1.96 9.66 -13.75
CA ALA A 10 -0.98 8.94 -14.58
C ALA A 10 0.25 8.58 -13.74
N ALA A 11 0.76 7.36 -13.93
CA ALA A 11 1.99 6.93 -13.28
C ALA A 11 3.19 7.78 -13.72
N ARG A 12 4.12 8.04 -12.81
CA ARG A 12 5.34 8.80 -13.09
C ARG A 12 6.56 8.01 -12.68
N TYR A 13 7.14 7.28 -13.63
CA TYR A 13 8.41 6.58 -13.43
C TYR A 13 9.57 7.58 -13.51
N ASP A 14 10.57 7.38 -12.64
CA ASP A 14 11.81 8.14 -12.66
C ASP A 14 12.70 7.65 -13.81
N HIS A 15 13.55 8.52 -14.36
CA HIS A 15 14.60 8.16 -15.31
C HIS A 15 15.57 7.13 -14.74
N GLU A 16 15.76 7.11 -13.41
CA GLU A 16 16.60 6.10 -12.73
C GLU A 16 15.91 4.73 -12.60
N THR A 17 14.57 4.71 -12.62
CA THR A 17 13.78 3.47 -12.51
C THR A 17 12.70 3.41 -13.59
N PRO A 18 13.10 3.40 -14.88
CA PRO A 18 12.16 3.44 -15.98
C PRO A 18 11.29 2.17 -16.01
N ASP A 19 10.16 2.33 -16.68
CA ASP A 19 9.29 1.25 -17.09
C ASP A 19 9.14 1.37 -18.59
N ASP A 20 9.63 0.37 -19.34
CA ASP A 20 9.64 0.38 -20.82
C ASP A 20 8.26 0.05 -21.42
N GLY A 21 7.23 0.01 -20.57
CA GLY A 21 5.85 -0.23 -20.98
C GLY A 21 5.15 1.03 -21.45
N GLU A 22 3.97 0.83 -22.02
CA GLU A 22 3.07 1.94 -22.36
C GLU A 22 2.71 2.77 -21.11
N PRO A 23 2.45 4.09 -21.27
CA PRO A 23 1.95 4.92 -20.19
C PRO A 23 0.69 4.31 -19.55
N VAL A 24 0.69 4.21 -18.22
CA VAL A 24 -0.43 3.65 -17.44
C VAL A 24 -0.93 4.62 -16.38
N SER A 25 -2.15 4.39 -15.89
CA SER A 25 -2.68 5.11 -14.74
C SER A 25 -1.86 4.81 -13.46
N GLY A 26 -1.93 5.70 -12.47
CA GLY A 26 -1.25 5.46 -11.20
C GLY A 26 -1.76 4.21 -10.48
N GLN A 27 -3.07 3.94 -10.58
CA GLN A 27 -3.68 2.73 -10.03
C GLN A 27 -3.15 1.46 -10.72
N ALA A 28 -3.02 1.46 -12.05
CA ALA A 28 -2.49 0.31 -12.79
C ALA A 28 -1.01 0.04 -12.46
N ALA A 29 -0.20 1.09 -12.33
CA ALA A 29 1.17 0.96 -11.82
C ALA A 29 1.18 0.38 -10.40
N TYR A 30 0.37 0.92 -9.49
CA TYR A 30 0.29 0.41 -8.13
C TYR A 30 -0.13 -1.06 -8.08
N GLN A 31 -1.03 -1.51 -8.96
CA GLN A 31 -1.48 -2.89 -9.02
C GLN A 31 -0.33 -3.88 -9.31
N ARG A 32 0.62 -3.51 -10.19
CA ARG A 32 1.82 -4.33 -10.44
C ARG A 32 2.66 -4.51 -9.18
N TYR A 33 2.82 -3.44 -8.39
CA TYR A 33 3.43 -3.54 -7.06
C TYR A 33 2.60 -4.40 -6.10
N ALA A 34 1.27 -4.21 -6.08
CA ALA A 34 0.38 -4.88 -5.16
C ALA A 34 0.36 -6.41 -5.35
N GLU A 35 0.52 -6.88 -6.58
CA GLU A 35 0.64 -8.31 -6.88
C GLU A 35 1.87 -8.95 -6.24
N VAL A 36 3.04 -8.30 -6.37
CA VAL A 36 4.28 -8.74 -5.71
C VAL A 36 4.15 -8.64 -4.20
N ALA A 37 3.64 -7.51 -3.70
CA ALA A 37 3.47 -7.29 -2.27
C ALA A 37 2.54 -8.32 -1.64
N LYS A 38 1.41 -8.64 -2.28
CA LYS A 38 0.46 -9.65 -1.83
C LYS A 38 1.13 -11.01 -1.67
N ARG A 39 1.88 -11.48 -2.68
CA ARG A 39 2.61 -12.75 -2.60
C ARG A 39 3.58 -12.75 -1.42
N LYS A 40 4.40 -11.69 -1.26
CA LYS A 40 5.35 -11.60 -0.14
C LYS A 40 4.68 -11.50 1.22
N ILE A 41 3.51 -10.86 1.31
CA ILE A 41 2.70 -10.85 2.53
C ILE A 41 2.32 -12.29 2.91
N GLU A 42 1.72 -13.02 1.97
CA GLU A 42 1.22 -14.38 2.19
C GLU A 42 2.37 -15.37 2.50
N ASP A 43 3.47 -15.31 1.74
CA ASP A 43 4.67 -16.15 1.95
C ASP A 43 5.29 -16.00 3.34
N ASN A 44 5.12 -14.84 3.97
CA ASN A 44 5.65 -14.55 5.31
C ASN A 44 4.57 -14.62 6.40
N GLY A 45 3.44 -15.26 6.13
CA GLY A 45 2.37 -15.50 7.09
C GLY A 45 1.50 -14.28 7.40
N GLY A 46 1.66 -13.19 6.65
CA GLY A 46 0.78 -12.03 6.71
C GLY A 46 -0.54 -12.28 5.97
N ARG A 47 -1.55 -11.46 6.27
CA ARG A 47 -2.90 -11.57 5.70
C ARG A 47 -3.44 -10.19 5.35
N ILE A 48 -4.05 -10.07 4.17
CA ILE A 48 -4.86 -8.90 3.84
C ILE A 48 -6.21 -9.06 4.55
N VAL A 49 -6.48 -8.19 5.52
CA VAL A 49 -7.71 -8.21 6.33
C VAL A 49 -8.81 -7.36 5.68
N PHE A 50 -8.41 -6.26 5.04
CA PHE A 50 -9.31 -5.36 4.34
C PHE A 50 -8.60 -4.75 3.14
N LEU A 51 -9.31 -4.65 2.02
CA LEU A 51 -8.83 -3.96 0.82
C LEU A 51 -10.06 -3.47 0.04
N ALA A 52 -10.28 -2.16 0.01
CA ALA A 52 -11.44 -1.59 -0.68
C ALA A 52 -11.18 -0.14 -1.10
N PRO A 53 -11.83 0.32 -2.18
CA PRO A 53 -11.89 1.74 -2.49
C PRO A 53 -12.66 2.49 -1.39
N SER A 54 -12.22 3.70 -1.08
CA SER A 54 -12.99 4.66 -0.29
C SER A 54 -14.14 5.22 -1.14
N GLN A 55 -15.31 5.36 -0.53
CA GLN A 55 -16.51 5.85 -1.23
C GLN A 55 -16.91 7.26 -0.83
N GLN A 56 -16.87 7.56 0.48
CA GLN A 56 -17.35 8.83 1.01
C GLN A 56 -16.54 9.23 2.24
N LEU A 57 -16.15 10.51 2.32
CA LEU A 57 -15.62 11.12 3.54
C LEU A 57 -16.78 11.70 4.35
N PHE A 58 -17.04 11.15 5.52
CA PHE A 58 -18.05 11.67 6.46
C PHE A 58 -17.47 12.70 7.44
N VAL A 59 -16.23 12.47 7.91
CA VAL A 59 -15.51 13.32 8.86
C VAL A 59 -14.02 13.30 8.48
N GLY A 60 -13.39 14.47 8.42
CA GLY A 60 -11.99 14.66 8.06
C GLY A 60 -11.78 16.00 7.37
N ASP A 61 -10.55 16.25 6.93
CA ASP A 61 -10.19 17.49 6.24
C ASP A 61 -10.49 17.36 4.74
N VAL A 62 -11.59 17.98 4.31
CA VAL A 62 -12.00 18.02 2.90
C VAL A 62 -10.86 18.59 2.05
N GLY A 63 -10.51 17.86 0.99
CA GLY A 63 -9.42 18.21 0.07
C GLY A 63 -8.06 17.61 0.46
N THR A 64 -7.89 17.12 1.68
CA THR A 64 -6.64 16.47 2.14
C THR A 64 -6.83 14.99 2.42
N ASP A 65 -7.96 14.61 3.03
CA ASP A 65 -8.31 13.23 3.36
C ASP A 65 -9.06 12.51 2.22
N ASP A 66 -8.76 12.88 0.98
CA ASP A 66 -9.38 12.37 -0.26
C ASP A 66 -8.73 11.06 -0.76
N TRP A 67 -8.40 10.16 0.15
CA TRP A 67 -7.83 8.85 -0.16
C TRP A 67 -8.71 8.08 -1.14
N ASP A 68 -8.11 7.28 -2.02
CA ASP A 68 -8.83 6.46 -3.02
C ASP A 68 -8.99 4.99 -2.59
N MET A 69 -8.06 4.49 -1.76
CA MET A 69 -8.08 3.10 -1.31
C MET A 69 -7.55 2.94 0.12
N VAL A 70 -8.16 2.00 0.84
CA VAL A 70 -7.75 1.59 2.18
C VAL A 70 -7.33 0.12 2.14
N ALA A 71 -6.18 -0.19 2.75
CA ALA A 71 -5.71 -1.56 2.91
C ALA A 71 -5.24 -1.83 4.34
N ILE A 72 -5.74 -2.89 4.95
CA ILE A 72 -5.31 -3.37 6.27
C ILE A 72 -4.64 -4.72 6.09
N ILE A 73 -3.37 -4.78 6.49
CA ILE A 73 -2.56 -5.99 6.42
C ILE A 73 -2.16 -6.37 7.84
N ASP A 74 -2.48 -7.59 8.20
CA ASP A 74 -2.04 -8.22 9.43
C ASP A 74 -0.74 -8.98 9.20
N TYR A 75 0.19 -8.87 10.14
CA TYR A 75 1.44 -9.63 10.13
C TYR A 75 1.62 -10.28 11.49
N PRO A 76 2.06 -11.55 11.55
CA PRO A 76 2.22 -12.27 12.81
C PRO A 76 3.30 -11.63 13.68
N THR A 77 4.33 -11.04 13.06
CA THR A 77 5.39 -10.31 13.76
C THR A 77 5.93 -9.17 12.89
N ARG A 78 6.62 -8.21 13.50
CA ARG A 78 7.38 -7.19 12.75
C ARG A 78 8.46 -7.82 11.88
N ALA A 79 9.11 -8.90 12.35
CA ALA A 79 10.13 -9.60 11.59
C ALA A 79 9.58 -10.22 10.29
N ALA A 80 8.34 -10.74 10.32
CA ALA A 80 7.67 -11.25 9.12
C ALA A 80 7.44 -10.17 8.06
N TYR A 81 7.04 -8.96 8.48
CA TYR A 81 6.94 -7.80 7.58
C TYR A 81 8.30 -7.46 6.96
N LEU A 82 9.34 -7.31 7.78
CA LEU A 82 10.68 -6.92 7.32
C LEU A 82 11.26 -7.96 6.36
N LYS A 83 11.10 -9.26 6.64
CA LYS A 83 11.57 -10.34 5.76
C LYS A 83 10.97 -10.26 4.36
N GLY A 84 9.67 -9.98 4.25
CA GLY A 84 9.03 -9.80 2.95
C GLY A 84 9.47 -8.50 2.26
N PHE A 85 9.55 -7.41 3.03
CA PHE A 85 9.95 -6.09 2.56
C PHE A 85 11.38 -6.08 2.01
N ASP A 86 12.33 -6.72 2.69
CA ASP A 86 13.75 -6.73 2.33
C ASP A 86 14.08 -7.67 1.16
N SER A 87 13.11 -8.43 0.63
CA SER A 87 13.35 -9.30 -0.52
C SER A 87 13.62 -8.49 -1.80
N ASP A 88 14.57 -8.94 -2.62
CA ASP A 88 14.94 -8.27 -3.88
C ASP A 88 13.73 -8.01 -4.78
N GLU A 89 12.84 -9.00 -4.88
CA GLU A 89 11.62 -8.90 -5.69
C GLU A 89 10.68 -7.80 -5.18
N TYR A 90 10.53 -7.66 -3.86
CA TYR A 90 9.72 -6.59 -3.28
C TYR A 90 10.38 -5.22 -3.52
N GLN A 91 11.70 -5.13 -3.32
CA GLN A 91 12.46 -3.90 -3.55
C GLN A 91 12.36 -3.44 -5.01
N GLN A 92 12.48 -4.35 -5.97
CA GLN A 92 12.32 -4.05 -7.39
C GLN A 92 10.90 -3.57 -7.72
N ALA A 93 9.88 -4.10 -7.05
CA ALA A 93 8.50 -3.69 -7.27
C ALA A 93 8.18 -2.29 -6.71
N ILE A 94 8.98 -1.75 -5.78
CA ILE A 94 8.75 -0.43 -5.17
C ILE A 94 8.64 0.68 -6.22
N LYS A 95 9.37 0.59 -7.34
CA LYS A 95 9.30 1.60 -8.41
C LYS A 95 7.87 1.83 -8.90
N HIS A 96 7.06 0.77 -9.02
CA HIS A 96 5.68 0.91 -9.46
C HIS A 96 4.76 1.55 -8.40
N ARG A 97 5.02 1.30 -7.11
CA ARG A 97 4.34 2.00 -6.02
C ARG A 97 4.66 3.50 -6.01
N VAL A 98 5.94 3.84 -6.17
CA VAL A 98 6.41 5.24 -6.18
C VAL A 98 5.82 5.96 -7.38
N ALA A 99 5.84 5.34 -8.57
CA ALA A 99 5.26 5.91 -9.77
C ALA A 99 3.74 6.06 -9.67
N GLY A 100 3.06 5.10 -9.04
CA GLY A 100 1.60 5.04 -9.00
C GLY A 100 0.93 5.93 -7.95
N LEU A 101 1.61 6.22 -6.83
CA LEU A 101 1.02 6.95 -5.72
C LEU A 101 1.35 8.45 -5.74
N GLU A 102 0.32 9.25 -5.51
CA GLU A 102 0.45 10.68 -5.24
C GLU A 102 0.82 10.91 -3.79
N ARG A 103 0.07 10.27 -2.88
CA ARG A 103 0.26 10.33 -1.43
C ARG A 103 0.00 8.96 -0.85
N ARG A 104 0.63 8.69 0.29
CA ARG A 104 0.39 7.48 1.06
C ARG A 104 0.53 7.75 2.55
N LEU A 105 -0.19 7.00 3.34
CA LEU A 105 -0.03 6.90 4.78
C LEU A 105 0.05 5.43 5.15
N LEU A 106 0.97 5.09 6.05
CA LEU A 106 1.14 3.74 6.59
C LEU A 106 1.30 3.85 8.10
N LEU A 107 0.39 3.22 8.85
CA LEU A 107 0.48 3.10 10.29
C LEU A 107 0.74 1.65 10.69
N GLN A 108 1.73 1.47 11.56
CA GLN A 108 1.89 0.25 12.31
C GLN A 108 1.05 0.35 13.59
N CYS A 109 0.10 -0.57 13.75
CA CYS A 109 -0.69 -0.73 14.96
C CYS A 109 -0.36 -2.07 15.59
N THR A 110 -0.38 -2.15 16.91
CA THR A 110 -0.35 -3.44 17.62
C THR A 110 -1.76 -4.05 17.58
N GLN A 111 -1.84 -5.38 17.61
CA GLN A 111 -3.13 -6.08 17.74
C GLN A 111 -3.76 -5.95 19.14
N ASN A 112 -3.14 -5.18 20.05
CA ASN A 112 -3.76 -4.85 21.31
C ASN A 112 -4.95 -3.94 21.02
N MET A 113 -6.12 -4.55 20.85
CA MET A 113 -7.38 -3.91 21.18
C MET A 113 -7.15 -3.17 22.49
N ILE A 114 -7.40 -1.87 22.52
CA ILE A 114 -7.47 -1.14 23.79
C ILE A 114 -8.66 -1.74 24.54
N ALA A 115 -8.44 -2.88 25.19
CA ALA A 115 -9.35 -3.43 26.16
C ALA A 115 -9.10 -2.63 27.43
N ARG A 116 -9.85 -1.55 27.58
CA ARG A 116 -10.50 -1.16 28.85
C ARG A 116 -11.31 0.12 28.64
N SER A 117 -12.62 -0.02 28.85
CA SER A 117 -13.64 1.02 29.08
C SER A 117 -14.00 1.91 27.89
N LEU A 118 -14.85 1.38 27.00
CA LEU A 118 -16.08 2.07 26.66
C LEU A 118 -17.22 1.42 27.45
#